data_AF-L1IB02-F1
#
_entry.id   AF-L1IB02-F1
#
_cell.length_a   1.000
_cell.length_b   1.000
_cell.length_c   1.000
_cell.angle_alpha   90.00
_cell.angle_beta   90.00
_cell.angle_gamma   90.00
#
_symmetry.space_group_name_H-M   'P 1'
#
loop_
_entity.id
_entity.type
_entity.pdbx_description
1 polymer ?
#
loop_
_entity_poly.entity_id
_entity_poly.type
_entity_poly.pdbx_seq_one_letter_code
_entity_poly.pdbx_strand_id
1 'polypeptide(L)'
;MAFLFGGGDYGDPQAAKEALEELVKERESLQNEAKELEQGLARVREGLFPSPLVISGPPSVGKATLISMILREFQSEFSVPIAHTSRTPNEDECDGEDYIFISREEMQDGIKKGMFLEVAEIDGDLYGTAMQVIWCMFPGLFTPDLFVKSKDC
;
A
#
# COMPACT_ATOMS: atom_id res chain seq x y z
N MET A 1 -24.35 23.65 7.22
CA MET A 1 -25.46 22.81 7.69
C MET A 1 -24.84 21.54 8.30
N ALA A 2 -24.35 21.62 9.54
CA ALA A 2 -23.79 20.48 10.26
C ALA A 2 -24.85 19.95 11.22
N PHE A 3 -25.08 18.64 11.16
CA PHE A 3 -26.07 17.94 11.96
C PHE A 3 -25.66 17.85 13.44
N LEU A 4 -26.71 17.81 14.26
CA LEU A 4 -26.76 17.83 15.72
C LEU A 4 -26.22 16.54 16.35
N PHE A 5 -25.33 16.67 17.32
CA PHE A 5 -25.20 15.79 18.47
C PHE A 5 -25.23 16.72 19.69
N GLY A 6 -26.32 16.81 20.43
CA GLY A 6 -26.64 15.86 21.49
C GLY A 6 -26.37 16.58 22.81
N GLY A 7 -27.43 16.94 23.54
CA GLY A 7 -27.35 17.73 24.76
C GLY A 7 -26.67 16.98 25.90
N GLY A 8 -25.35 16.95 25.90
CA GLY A 8 -24.50 16.55 27.02
C GLY A 8 -24.16 17.76 27.88
N ASP A 9 -24.17 17.55 29.19
CA ASP A 9 -23.81 18.52 30.22
C ASP A 9 -22.38 19.04 30.00
N TYR A 10 -22.23 20.21 29.36
CA TYR A 10 -20.95 20.93 29.21
C TYR A 10 -20.39 21.42 30.56
N GLY A 11 -21.03 21.06 31.69
CA GLY A 11 -20.68 21.46 33.04
C GLY A 11 -19.65 20.59 33.76
N ASP A 12 -19.23 19.44 33.20
CA ASP A 12 -18.18 18.60 33.81
C ASP A 12 -16.77 18.98 33.30
N PRO A 13 -15.95 19.68 34.10
CA PRO A 13 -14.61 20.11 33.69
C PRO A 13 -13.68 18.92 33.45
N GLN A 14 -13.98 17.75 34.01
CA GLN A 14 -13.17 16.55 33.86
C GLN A 14 -13.35 15.94 32.46
N ALA A 15 -14.60 15.80 32.00
CA ALA A 15 -14.90 15.31 30.65
C ALA A 15 -14.30 16.22 29.55
N ALA A 16 -14.35 17.54 29.75
CA ALA A 16 -13.73 18.50 28.83
C ALA A 16 -12.21 18.38 28.78
N LYS A 17 -11.57 18.07 29.91
CA LYS A 17 -10.12 17.87 30.01
C LYS A 17 -9.69 16.57 29.32
N GLU A 18 -10.44 15.48 29.50
CA GLU A 18 -10.17 14.19 28.88
C GLU A 18 -10.27 14.24 27.35
N ALA A 19 -11.33 14.88 26.82
CA ALA A 19 -11.46 15.09 25.38
C ALA A 19 -10.32 15.96 24.80
N LEU A 20 -9.85 16.96 25.55
CA LEU A 20 -8.71 17.78 25.14
C LEU A 20 -7.39 16.98 25.13
N GLU A 21 -7.17 16.13 26.14
CA GLU A 21 -5.99 15.24 26.20
C GLU A 21 -5.99 14.24 25.04
N GLU A 22 -7.16 13.68 24.67
CA GLU A 22 -7.30 12.79 23.51
C GLU A 22 -6.97 13.51 22.19
N LEU A 23 -7.49 14.72 21.98
CA LEU A 23 -7.19 15.53 20.79
C LEU A 23 -5.72 15.95 20.70
N VAL A 24 -5.08 16.25 21.83
CA VAL A 24 -3.63 16.54 21.88
C VAL A 24 -2.85 15.31 21.45
N LYS A 25 -3.20 14.13 21.97
CA LYS A 25 -2.56 12.86 21.60
C LYS A 25 -2.75 12.51 20.12
N GLU A 26 -3.96 12.72 19.58
CA GLU A 26 -4.25 12.51 18.16
C GLU A 26 -3.41 13.46 17.28
N ARG A 27 -3.36 14.75 17.64
CA ARG A 27 -2.51 15.73 16.94
C ARG A 27 -1.04 15.32 16.98
N GLU A 28 -0.51 14.93 18.13
CA GLU A 28 0.88 14.50 18.26
C GLU A 28 1.18 13.27 17.38
N SER A 29 0.26 12.30 17.31
CA SER A 29 0.36 11.15 16.39
C SER A 29 0.44 11.61 14.93
N LEU A 30 -0.47 12.48 14.51
CA LEU A 30 -0.50 12.99 13.12
C LEU A 30 0.75 13.80 12.79
N GLN A 31 1.27 14.58 13.74
CA GLN A 31 2.52 15.34 13.55
C GLN A 31 3.72 14.41 13.38
N ASN A 32 3.77 13.29 14.09
CA ASN A 32 4.83 12.29 13.93
C ASN A 32 4.73 11.59 12.56
N GLU A 33 3.54 11.14 12.16
CA GLU A 33 3.31 10.53 10.84
C GLU A 33 3.69 11.50 9.70
N ALA A 34 3.31 12.77 9.80
CA ALA A 34 3.68 13.79 8.83
C ALA A 34 5.21 13.98 8.73
N LYS A 35 5.90 13.99 9.87
CA LYS A 35 7.35 14.13 9.93
C LYS A 35 8.07 12.93 9.31
N GLU A 36 7.59 11.71 9.54
CA GLU A 36 8.13 10.51 8.90
C GLU A 36 7.94 10.53 7.38
N LEU A 37 6.76 10.95 6.91
CA LEU A 37 6.48 11.13 5.50
C LEU A 37 7.40 12.18 4.85
N GLU A 38 7.59 13.34 5.49
CA GLU A 38 8.51 14.37 5.01
C GLU A 38 9.95 13.88 4.91
N GLN A 39 10.41 13.10 5.90
CA GLN A 39 11.74 12.49 5.87
C GLN A 39 11.88 11.44 4.75
N GLY A 40 10.86 10.59 4.55
CA GLY A 40 10.83 9.65 3.43
C GLY A 40 10.89 10.37 2.08
N LEU A 41 10.09 11.42 1.90
CA LEU A 41 10.10 12.25 0.69
C LEU A 41 11.45 12.96 0.47
N ALA A 42 12.10 13.42 1.54
CA ALA A 42 13.44 13.99 1.44
C ALA A 42 14.45 12.95 0.91
N ARG A 43 14.42 11.71 1.41
CA ARG A 43 15.29 10.62 0.91
C ARG A 43 15.06 10.31 -0.56
N VAL A 44 13.79 10.34 -1.02
CA VAL A 44 13.46 10.19 -2.45
C VAL A 44 14.07 11.34 -3.26
N ARG A 45 13.93 12.59 -2.80
CA ARG A 45 14.47 13.78 -3.48
C ARG A 45 16.00 13.78 -3.54
N GLU A 46 16.65 13.23 -2.53
CA GLU A 46 18.12 13.08 -2.48
C GLU A 46 18.63 11.93 -3.36
N GLY A 47 17.74 11.18 -4.02
CA GLY A 47 18.12 10.08 -4.93
C GLY A 47 18.69 8.87 -4.20
N LEU A 48 18.41 8.73 -2.90
CA LEU A 48 18.87 7.61 -2.08
C LEU A 48 18.16 6.28 -2.41
N PHE A 49 17.11 6.32 -3.24
CA PHE A 49 16.37 5.15 -3.70
C PHE A 49 16.16 5.17 -5.22
N PRO A 50 16.23 4.00 -5.88
CA PRO A 50 15.90 3.89 -7.30
C PRO A 50 14.45 4.30 -7.55
N SER A 51 14.22 5.07 -8.61
CA SER A 51 12.85 5.31 -9.07
C SER A 51 12.29 4.06 -9.75
N PRO A 52 11.03 3.65 -9.47
CA PRO A 52 10.40 2.54 -10.17
C PRO A 52 10.34 2.80 -11.69
N LEU A 53 10.64 1.78 -12.49
CA LEU A 53 10.44 1.82 -13.94
C LEU A 53 9.05 1.25 -14.28
N VAL A 54 8.19 2.08 -14.86
CA VAL A 54 6.85 1.67 -15.29
C VAL A 54 6.82 1.51 -16.81
N ILE A 55 6.48 0.30 -17.28
CA ILE A 55 6.33 -0.01 -18.70
C ILE A 55 4.84 -0.17 -19.01
N SER A 56 4.27 0.76 -19.78
CA SER A 56 2.86 0.78 -20.14
C SER A 56 2.63 0.70 -21.65
N GLY A 57 1.45 0.23 -22.07
CA GLY A 57 1.06 0.10 -23.48
C GLY A 57 -0.06 -0.92 -23.70
N PRO A 58 -0.68 -0.96 -24.90
CA PRO A 58 -1.80 -1.86 -25.19
C PRO A 58 -1.47 -3.35 -24.97
N PRO A 59 -2.48 -4.23 -24.84
CA PRO A 59 -2.26 -5.67 -24.84
C PRO A 59 -1.44 -6.12 -26.07
N SER A 60 -0.59 -7.14 -25.90
CA SER A 60 0.16 -7.78 -26.98
C SER A 60 1.20 -6.94 -27.75
N VAL A 61 1.55 -5.72 -27.30
CA VAL A 61 2.63 -4.92 -27.93
C VAL A 61 4.06 -5.37 -27.56
N GLY A 62 4.21 -6.48 -26.82
CA GLY A 62 5.51 -7.03 -26.43
C GLY A 62 6.08 -6.55 -25.10
N LYS A 63 5.25 -5.94 -24.22
CA LYS A 63 5.70 -5.47 -22.88
C LYS A 63 6.33 -6.57 -22.05
N ALA A 64 5.68 -7.74 -21.98
CA ALA A 64 6.19 -8.89 -21.23
C ALA A 64 7.55 -9.35 -21.77
N THR A 65 7.71 -9.40 -23.09
CA THR A 65 8.99 -9.72 -23.74
C THR A 65 10.08 -8.74 -23.35
N LEU A 66 9.79 -7.42 -23.37
CA LEU A 66 10.74 -6.40 -22.96
C LEU A 66 11.11 -6.54 -21.48
N ILE A 67 10.15 -6.77 -20.60
CA ILE A 67 10.40 -7.02 -19.16
C ILE A 67 11.30 -8.24 -18.98
N SER A 68 11.03 -9.36 -19.67
CA SER A 68 11.87 -10.55 -19.59
C SER A 68 13.30 -10.30 -20.09
N MET A 69 13.48 -9.47 -21.12
CA MET A 69 14.81 -9.08 -21.61
C MET A 69 15.56 -8.22 -20.59
N ILE A 70 14.89 -7.24 -19.97
CA ILE A 70 15.47 -6.39 -18.92
C ILE A 70 15.89 -7.24 -17.74
N LEU A 71 14.98 -8.09 -17.25
CA LEU A 71 15.27 -8.97 -16.12
C LEU A 71 16.43 -9.90 -16.46
N ARG A 72 16.52 -10.45 -17.67
CA ARG A 72 17.63 -11.33 -18.07
C ARG A 72 18.98 -10.63 -18.11
N GLU A 73 19.04 -9.41 -18.64
CA GLU A 73 20.30 -8.67 -18.80
C GLU A 73 20.76 -8.02 -17.48
N PHE A 74 19.81 -7.56 -16.66
CA PHE A 74 20.04 -6.74 -15.47
C PHE A 74 19.47 -7.39 -14.19
N GLN A 75 19.65 -8.71 -14.03
CA GLN A 75 19.10 -9.50 -12.92
C GLN A 75 19.45 -8.96 -11.52
N SER A 76 20.60 -8.29 -11.38
CA SER A 76 21.04 -7.71 -10.10
C SER A 76 20.48 -6.32 -9.81
N GLU A 77 19.85 -5.69 -10.80
CA GLU A 77 19.40 -4.29 -10.74
C GLU A 77 17.88 -4.16 -10.78
N PHE A 78 17.20 -5.12 -11.42
CA PHE A 78 15.75 -5.10 -11.59
C PHE A 78 15.09 -6.35 -11.03
N SER A 79 13.93 -6.13 -10.44
CA SER A 79 12.96 -7.14 -10.06
C SER A 79 11.56 -6.62 -10.33
N VAL A 80 10.59 -7.53 -10.46
CA VAL A 80 9.18 -7.21 -10.65
C VAL A 80 8.43 -7.56 -9.37
N PRO A 81 7.56 -6.68 -8.84
CA PRO A 81 6.74 -7.02 -7.69
C PRO A 81 5.77 -8.15 -8.03
N ILE A 82 5.55 -9.05 -7.07
CA ILE A 82 4.58 -10.14 -7.21
C ILE A 82 3.18 -9.56 -7.02
N ALA A 83 2.34 -9.73 -8.04
CA ALA A 83 0.97 -9.24 -8.02
C ALA A 83 0.05 -10.15 -7.19
N HIS A 84 -1.06 -9.61 -6.72
CA HIS A 84 -2.12 -10.36 -6.07
C HIS A 84 -3.19 -10.74 -7.07
N THR A 85 -3.87 -11.87 -6.84
CA THR A 85 -5.05 -12.25 -7.62
C THR A 85 -6.12 -12.92 -6.77
N SER A 86 -7.40 -12.76 -7.16
CA SER A 86 -8.52 -13.52 -6.61
C SER A 86 -8.77 -14.85 -7.29
N ARG A 87 -8.06 -15.12 -8.39
CA ARG A 87 -8.16 -16.38 -9.13
C ARG A 87 -7.64 -17.53 -8.28
N THR A 88 -8.23 -18.71 -8.41
CA THR A 88 -7.65 -19.93 -7.84
C THR A 88 -6.34 -20.29 -8.55
N PRO A 89 -5.26 -20.65 -7.84
CA PRO A 89 -4.02 -21.09 -8.46
C PRO A 89 -4.23 -22.32 -9.34
N ASN A 90 -3.51 -22.38 -10.46
CA ASN A 90 -3.40 -23.58 -11.30
C ASN A 90 -2.45 -24.61 -10.65
N GLU A 91 -2.46 -25.85 -11.12
CA GLU A 91 -1.66 -26.95 -10.54
C GLU A 91 -0.15 -26.67 -10.53
N ASP A 92 0.35 -25.88 -11.49
CA ASP A 92 1.77 -25.56 -11.65
C ASP A 92 2.18 -24.22 -11.02
N GLU A 93 1.26 -23.52 -10.35
CA GLU A 93 1.50 -22.19 -9.77
C GLU A 93 1.77 -22.25 -8.26
N CYS A 94 2.68 -21.42 -7.80
CA CYS A 94 3.08 -21.32 -6.40
C CYS A 94 2.69 -19.97 -5.79
N ASP A 95 2.05 -20.01 -4.62
CA ASP A 95 1.71 -18.81 -3.84
C ASP A 95 2.96 -18.10 -3.34
N GLY A 96 3.02 -16.79 -3.56
CA GLY A 96 4.17 -15.96 -3.24
C GLY A 96 5.33 -16.06 -4.24
N GLU A 97 5.16 -16.78 -5.35
CA GLU A 97 6.11 -16.82 -6.48
C GLU A 97 5.48 -16.29 -7.76
N ASP A 98 4.38 -16.91 -8.21
CA ASP A 98 3.67 -16.49 -9.42
C ASP A 98 2.71 -15.33 -9.13
N TYR A 99 1.92 -15.50 -8.08
CA TYR A 99 0.99 -14.51 -7.54
C TYR A 99 0.88 -14.68 -6.03
N ILE A 100 0.36 -13.64 -5.37
CA ILE A 100 -0.17 -13.75 -4.02
C ILE A 100 -1.68 -14.02 -4.16
N PHE A 101 -2.08 -15.27 -3.92
CA PHE A 101 -3.44 -15.73 -4.09
C PHE A 101 -4.25 -15.42 -2.82
N ILE A 102 -5.20 -14.50 -2.93
CA ILE A 102 -6.09 -14.11 -1.83
C ILE A 102 -7.54 -14.20 -2.26
N SER A 103 -8.48 -14.27 -1.33
CA SER A 103 -9.89 -14.33 -1.67
C SER A 103 -10.36 -13.04 -2.36
N ARG A 104 -11.43 -13.14 -3.16
CA ARG A 104 -12.07 -11.97 -3.76
C ARG A 104 -12.55 -10.97 -2.70
N GLU A 105 -13.00 -11.45 -1.54
CA GLU A 105 -13.43 -10.60 -0.43
C GLU A 105 -12.25 -9.79 0.13
N GLU A 106 -11.10 -10.42 0.35
CA GLU A 106 -9.87 -9.76 0.78
C GLU A 106 -9.38 -8.74 -0.24
N MET A 107 -9.40 -9.07 -1.54
CA MET A 107 -9.09 -8.12 -2.62
C MET A 107 -10.02 -6.90 -2.52
N GLN A 108 -11.33 -7.10 -2.44
CA GLN A 108 -12.31 -6.02 -2.39
C GLN A 108 -12.16 -5.13 -1.14
N ASP A 109 -11.87 -5.72 0.01
CA ASP A 109 -11.59 -4.97 1.23
C ASP A 109 -10.30 -4.14 1.10
N GLY A 110 -9.22 -4.73 0.58
CA GLY A 110 -7.96 -4.01 0.33
C GLY A 110 -8.12 -2.87 -0.69
N ILE A 111 -8.93 -3.07 -1.74
CA ILE A 111 -9.27 -2.02 -2.70
C ILE A 111 -9.99 -0.86 -2.01
N LYS A 112 -10.99 -1.13 -1.17
CA LYS A 112 -11.71 -0.10 -0.40
C LYS A 112 -10.79 0.67 0.54
N LYS A 113 -9.77 0.00 1.08
CA LYS A 113 -8.76 0.59 1.96
C LYS A 113 -7.63 1.31 1.22
N GLY A 114 -7.64 1.32 -0.13
CA GLY A 114 -6.60 1.98 -0.93
C GLY A 114 -5.24 1.28 -0.88
N MET A 115 -5.21 -0.03 -0.64
CA MET A 115 -3.97 -0.81 -0.48
C MET A 115 -3.27 -1.13 -1.81
N PHE A 116 -3.97 -1.03 -2.95
CA PHE A 116 -3.47 -1.39 -4.27
C PHE A 116 -3.07 -0.17 -5.09
N LEU A 117 -1.92 -0.24 -5.75
CA LEU A 117 -1.44 0.76 -6.72
C LEU A 117 -2.26 0.69 -8.03
N GLU A 118 -2.53 -0.52 -8.49
CA GLU A 118 -3.35 -0.78 -9.66
C GLU A 118 -4.23 -2.02 -9.44
N VAL A 119 -5.38 -2.02 -10.10
CA VAL A 119 -6.36 -3.10 -10.04
C VAL A 119 -7.01 -3.26 -11.42
N ALA A 120 -7.17 -4.50 -11.86
CA ALA A 120 -7.93 -4.85 -13.04
C ALA A 120 -8.80 -6.08 -12.77
N GLU A 121 -9.92 -6.20 -13.50
CA GLU A 121 -10.73 -7.41 -13.54
C GLU A 121 -10.57 -8.07 -14.91
N ILE A 122 -10.18 -9.34 -14.91
CA ILE A 122 -9.92 -10.13 -16.12
C ILE A 122 -10.66 -11.45 -15.95
N ASP A 123 -11.56 -11.75 -16.88
CA ASP A 123 -12.38 -12.98 -16.90
C ASP A 123 -13.12 -13.28 -15.58
N GLY A 124 -13.47 -12.20 -14.83
CA GLY A 124 -14.19 -12.28 -13.57
C GLY A 124 -13.29 -12.38 -12.32
N ASP A 125 -11.97 -12.50 -12.48
CA ASP A 125 -11.01 -12.46 -11.39
C ASP A 125 -10.34 -11.10 -11.27
N LEU A 126 -10.03 -10.70 -10.03
CA LEU A 126 -9.32 -9.47 -9.73
C LEU A 126 -7.82 -9.72 -9.74
N TYR A 127 -7.07 -8.75 -10.25
CA TYR A 127 -5.63 -8.70 -10.23
C TYR A 127 -5.20 -7.33 -9.73
N GLY A 128 -4.14 -7.25 -8.94
CA GLY A 128 -3.63 -5.96 -8.49
C GLY A 128 -2.26 -6.02 -7.83
N THR A 129 -1.55 -4.89 -7.86
CA THR A 129 -0.24 -4.76 -7.23
C THR A 129 -0.39 -3.96 -5.94
N ALA A 130 -0.21 -4.62 -4.79
CA ALA A 130 -0.29 -3.96 -3.48
C ALA A 130 0.88 -2.98 -3.30
N MET A 131 0.66 -1.85 -2.63
CA MET A 131 1.74 -0.91 -2.34
C MET A 131 2.82 -1.54 -1.44
N GLN A 132 2.41 -2.46 -0.57
CA GLN A 132 3.29 -3.18 0.35
C GLN A 132 4.38 -3.97 -0.37
N VAL A 133 4.06 -4.66 -1.48
CA VAL A 133 5.08 -5.44 -2.21
C VAL A 133 6.15 -4.53 -2.81
N ILE A 134 5.79 -3.31 -3.19
CA ILE A 134 6.75 -2.31 -3.68
C ILE A 134 7.64 -1.83 -2.53
N TRP A 135 7.06 -1.51 -1.37
CA TRP A 135 7.84 -1.07 -0.20
C TRP A 135 8.82 -2.13 0.30
N CYS A 136 8.43 -3.41 0.27
CA CYS A 136 9.30 -4.53 0.64
C CYS A 136 10.55 -4.63 -0.25
N MET A 137 10.51 -4.13 -1.49
CA MET A 137 11.67 -4.08 -2.38
C MET A 137 12.69 -2.99 -1.99
N PHE A 138 12.30 -2.03 -1.13
CA PHE A 138 13.14 -0.92 -0.69
C PHE A 138 13.22 -0.84 0.85
N PRO A 139 13.84 -1.83 1.52
CA PRO A 139 13.98 -1.81 2.98
C PRO A 139 14.73 -0.53 3.41
N GLY A 140 14.04 0.34 4.16
CA GLY A 140 14.56 1.62 4.65
C GLY A 140 13.99 2.88 3.98
N LEU A 141 13.16 2.76 2.94
CA LEU A 141 12.47 3.92 2.33
C LEU A 141 11.34 4.44 3.24
N PHE A 142 10.66 3.55 3.95
CA PHE A 142 9.64 3.86 4.95
C PHE A 142 9.80 2.92 6.16
N THR A 143 9.50 3.41 7.37
CA THR A 143 9.33 2.58 8.57
C THR A 143 8.11 1.68 8.36
N PRO A 144 8.12 0.42 8.85
CA PRO A 144 6.96 -0.48 8.75
C PRO A 144 5.67 0.14 9.31
N ASP A 145 5.82 1.03 10.30
CA ASP A 145 4.71 1.61 11.06
C ASP A 145 3.89 2.66 10.29
N LEU A 146 4.40 3.22 9.19
CA LEU A 146 3.72 4.32 8.48
C LEU A 146 2.51 3.84 7.64
N PHE A 147 2.43 2.55 7.33
CA PHE A 147 1.31 1.97 6.56
C PHE A 147 0.79 0.62 7.07
N VAL A 148 1.50 -0.04 7.99
CA VAL A 148 1.00 -1.24 8.69
C VAL A 148 0.26 -0.82 9.97
N LYS A 149 -0.86 -0.10 9.81
CA LYS A 149 -1.95 -0.09 10.81
C LYS A 149 -3.07 -1.00 10.34
N SER A 150 -2.74 -2.24 9.99
CA SER A 150 -3.73 -3.28 9.68
C SER A 150 -3.10 -4.65 9.82
N LYS A 151 -3.14 -5.14 11.07
CA LYS A 151 -2.93 -6.52 11.52
C LYS A 151 -1.56 -7.15 11.28
N ASP A 152 -0.98 -7.53 12.41
CA ASP A 152 0.00 -8.57 12.59
C ASP A 152 -0.24 -9.76 11.64
N CYS A 153 0.82 -10.14 10.92
CA CYS A 153 1.05 -11.53 10.55
C CYS A 153 1.74 -12.23 11.72
#